data_AF-A0A1V6BU28-F1
#
_entry.id   AF-A0A1V6BU28-F1
#
_cell.length_a   1.000
_cell.length_b   1.000
_cell.length_c   1.000
_cell.angle_alpha   90.00
_cell.angle_beta   90.00
_cell.angle_gamma   90.00
#
_symmetry.space_group_name_H-M   'P 1'
#
loop_
_entity.id
_entity.type
_entity.pdbx_description
1 polymer ?
#
loop_
_entity_poly.entity_id
_entity_poly.type
_entity_poly.pdbx_seq_one_letter_code
_entity_poly.pdbx_strand_id
1 'polypeptide(L)'
;MSFDPISFLENVERIFAQASGLSSVKTWTRPTKLSTSLETPEVAIEMIAGNIDSISLSYPNKQIEFYVRFVIFEEQTLSTSKMGTIYSGVIDTVRSNPDLKNKSGSATCDYFGTFYGRNISFDLAATERNGVSVNAMKIDVPCLVRDT
;
A
#
# COMPACT_ATOMS: atom_id res chain seq x y z
N MET A 1 -20.89 7.80 -0.85
CA MET A 1 -19.90 8.41 0.05
C MET A 1 -18.76 8.87 -0.82
N SER A 2 -18.30 10.11 -0.68
CA SER A 2 -17.19 10.59 -1.51
C SER A 2 -15.88 9.92 -1.07
N PHE A 3 -15.01 9.59 -2.02
CA PHE A 3 -13.71 8.99 -1.75
C PHE A 3 -12.81 9.97 -0.98
N ASP A 4 -12.36 9.55 0.20
CA ASP A 4 -11.36 10.25 1.00
C ASP A 4 -10.03 9.47 1.01
N PRO A 5 -9.00 9.96 0.30
CA PRO A 5 -7.69 9.31 0.24
C PRO A 5 -7.02 9.12 1.60
N ILE A 6 -7.22 10.04 2.55
CA ILE A 6 -6.57 9.96 3.86
C ILE A 6 -7.15 8.79 4.63
N SER A 7 -8.47 8.78 4.84
CA SER A 7 -9.20 7.69 5.49
C SER A 7 -8.94 6.32 4.82
N PHE A 8 -8.85 6.29 3.49
CA PHE A 8 -8.54 5.09 2.73
C PHE A 8 -7.14 4.54 3.08
N LEU A 9 -6.10 5.38 3.06
CA LEU A 9 -4.74 4.96 3.40
C LEU A 9 -4.59 4.55 4.88
N GLU A 10 -5.35 5.15 5.81
CA GLU A 10 -5.36 4.67 7.20
C GLU A 10 -5.93 3.26 7.30
N ASN A 11 -6.94 2.95 6.49
CA ASN A 11 -7.54 1.63 6.46
C ASN A 11 -6.59 0.60 5.84
N VAL A 12 -5.85 0.96 4.79
CA VAL A 12 -4.78 0.13 4.24
C VAL A 12 -3.75 -0.17 5.33
N GLU A 13 -3.22 0.86 6.00
CA GLU A 13 -2.25 0.68 7.08
C GLU A 13 -2.80 -0.26 8.17
N ARG A 14 -4.04 -0.05 8.62
CA ARG A 14 -4.67 -0.88 9.65
C ARG A 14 -4.68 -2.36 9.27
N ILE A 15 -5.03 -2.69 8.03
CA ILE A 15 -5.10 -4.08 7.55
C ILE A 15 -3.69 -4.67 7.49
N PHE A 16 -2.75 -3.95 6.87
CA PHE A 16 -1.41 -4.44 6.62
C PHE A 16 -0.55 -4.53 7.88
N ALA A 17 -0.65 -3.58 8.80
CA ALA A 17 0.05 -3.59 10.08
C ALA A 17 -0.42 -4.73 11.02
N GLN A 18 -1.59 -5.32 10.76
CA GLN A 18 -2.12 -6.47 11.50
C GLN A 18 -1.74 -7.82 10.89
N ALA A 19 -1.18 -7.85 9.67
CA ALA A 19 -0.85 -9.08 8.99
C ALA A 19 0.38 -9.77 9.63
N SER A 20 0.27 -11.07 9.89
CA SER A 20 1.32 -11.86 10.56
C SER A 20 2.66 -11.83 9.80
N GLY A 21 2.62 -11.86 8.46
CA GLY A 21 3.78 -11.76 7.58
C GLY A 21 4.48 -10.41 7.58
N LEU A 22 3.89 -9.40 8.23
CA LEU A 22 4.41 -8.03 8.32
C LEU A 22 4.77 -7.62 9.75
N SER A 23 4.79 -8.58 10.68
CA SER A 23 5.12 -8.36 12.11
C SER A 23 6.52 -7.81 12.36
N SER A 24 7.44 -7.93 11.40
CA SER A 24 8.79 -7.38 11.50
C SER A 24 8.93 -5.92 11.08
N VAL A 25 7.87 -5.32 10.49
CA VAL A 25 7.85 -3.90 10.14
C VAL A 25 7.75 -3.10 11.42
N LYS A 26 8.75 -2.25 11.67
CA LYS A 26 8.80 -1.42 12.88
C LYS A 26 8.03 -0.12 12.71
N THR A 27 8.07 0.43 11.50
CA THR A 27 7.50 1.75 11.23
C THR A 27 6.58 1.69 10.02
N TRP A 28 5.38 2.22 10.20
CA TRP A 28 4.41 2.45 9.11
C TRP A 28 4.22 3.94 8.90
N THR A 29 4.43 4.42 7.68
CA THR A 29 4.23 5.82 7.30
C THR A 29 3.23 5.94 6.15
N ARG A 30 2.56 7.08 6.08
CA ARG A 30 1.61 7.44 5.02
C ARG A 30 1.41 8.96 5.03
N PRO A 31 0.87 9.58 3.96
CA PRO A 31 0.45 10.97 3.98
C PRO A 31 -0.33 11.31 5.27
N THR A 32 -0.05 12.48 5.83
CA THR A 32 -0.61 13.04 7.07
C THR A 32 -0.30 12.28 8.38
N LYS A 33 0.41 11.15 8.35
CA LYS A 33 0.94 10.49 9.56
C LYS A 33 2.39 10.95 9.80
N LEU A 34 2.56 11.98 10.61
CA LEU A 34 3.87 12.49 11.00
C LEU A 34 4.53 11.52 11.99
N SER A 35 5.72 11.00 11.65
CA SER A 35 6.58 10.27 12.59
C SER A 35 7.81 11.09 12.92
N THR A 36 8.15 11.20 14.20
CA THR A 36 9.35 11.88 14.70
C THR A 36 10.56 10.95 14.82
N SER A 37 10.33 9.63 14.71
CA SER A 37 11.36 8.58 14.69
C SER A 37 11.00 7.55 13.62
N LEU A 38 11.99 7.15 12.82
CA LEU A 38 11.83 6.13 11.77
C LEU A 38 12.81 5.01 12.04
N GLU A 39 12.28 3.82 12.37
CA GLU A 39 13.08 2.61 12.55
C GLU A 39 12.88 1.66 11.38
N THR A 40 13.96 1.03 10.94
CA THR A 40 13.94 0.03 9.86
C THR A 40 13.74 -1.41 10.38
N PRO A 41 13.00 -2.28 9.66
CA PRO A 41 12.31 -2.02 8.39
C PRO A 41 11.09 -1.11 8.51
N GLU A 42 11.01 -0.12 7.62
CA GLU A 42 9.88 0.80 7.47
C GLU A 42 9.08 0.42 6.23
N VAL A 43 7.75 0.59 6.29
CA VAL A 43 6.88 0.56 5.10
C VAL A 43 6.13 1.88 5.00
N ALA A 44 6.40 2.63 3.93
CA ALA A 44 5.65 3.82 3.55
C ALA A 44 4.54 3.46 2.57
N ILE A 45 3.34 3.98 2.78
CA ILE A 45 2.17 3.74 1.94
C ILE A 45 1.79 5.04 1.23
N GLU A 46 1.71 4.98 -0.09
CA GLU A 46 1.39 6.13 -0.95
C GLU A 46 0.28 5.78 -1.93
N MET A 47 -0.45 6.79 -2.37
CA MET A 47 -1.37 6.67 -3.50
C MET A 47 -0.75 7.39 -4.71
N ILE A 48 -0.61 6.69 -5.84
CA ILE A 48 0.04 7.21 -7.04
C ILE A 48 -0.80 6.98 -8.29
N ALA A 49 -0.47 7.71 -9.35
CA ALA A 49 -1.00 7.51 -10.71
C ALA A 49 -2.53 7.39 -10.74
N GLY A 50 -3.21 8.25 -9.97
CA GLY A 50 -4.66 8.32 -9.97
C GLY A 50 -5.17 8.81 -11.31
N ASN A 51 -5.97 7.99 -11.97
CA ASN A 51 -6.72 8.36 -13.16
C ASN A 51 -8.22 8.31 -12.84
N ILE A 52 -8.94 9.38 -13.22
CA ILE A 52 -10.39 9.48 -13.12
C ILE A 52 -10.93 9.42 -14.55
N ASP A 53 -10.86 8.25 -15.18
CA ASP A 53 -11.15 8.13 -16.62
C ASP A 53 -12.32 7.20 -16.96
N SER A 54 -12.92 6.52 -15.99
CA SER A 54 -14.04 5.61 -16.27
C SER A 54 -15.37 6.20 -15.83
N ILE A 55 -16.19 6.59 -16.83
CA ILE A 55 -17.64 6.72 -16.67
C ILE A 55 -18.20 5.29 -16.62
N SER A 56 -18.49 4.81 -15.42
CA SER A 56 -19.22 3.56 -15.21
C SER A 56 -20.68 3.72 -15.65
N LEU A 57 -21.23 2.71 -16.32
CA LEU A 57 -22.67 2.64 -16.66
C LEU A 57 -23.55 2.31 -15.44
N SER A 58 -22.96 2.00 -14.29
CA SER A 58 -23.63 1.66 -13.05
C SER A 58 -23.37 2.73 -11.99
N TYR A 59 -24.43 3.19 -11.32
CA TYR A 59 -24.37 4.24 -10.30
C TYR A 59 -23.66 3.72 -9.03
N PRO A 60 -22.72 4.49 -8.44
CA PRO A 60 -22.25 5.79 -8.92
C PRO A 60 -21.30 5.66 -10.13
N ASN A 61 -21.43 6.60 -11.06
CA ASN A 61 -20.80 6.51 -12.38
C ASN A 61 -19.33 6.92 -12.40
N LYS A 62 -18.77 7.43 -11.29
CA LYS A 62 -17.37 7.85 -11.22
C LYS A 62 -16.52 6.75 -10.62
N GLN A 63 -15.64 6.22 -11.45
CA GLN A 63 -14.61 5.27 -11.04
C GLN A 63 -13.25 5.98 -10.95
N ILE A 64 -12.52 5.67 -9.90
CA ILE A 64 -11.17 6.20 -9.66
C ILE A 64 -10.23 5.00 -9.63
N GLU A 65 -9.31 4.97 -10.59
CA GLU A 65 -8.28 3.94 -10.71
C GLU A 65 -6.95 4.52 -10.26
N PHE A 66 -6.24 3.82 -9.38
CA PHE A 66 -4.95 4.27 -8.88
C PHE A 66 -4.10 3.06 -8.46
N TYR A 67 -2.87 3.33 -8.03
CA TYR A 67 -2.06 2.33 -7.34
C TYR A 67 -1.83 2.74 -5.90
N VAL A 68 -1.94 1.77 -5.00
CA VAL A 68 -1.39 1.88 -3.64
C VAL A 68 0.04 1.36 -3.70
N ARG A 69 1.00 2.24 -3.47
CA ARG A 69 2.42 1.91 -3.45
C ARG A 69 2.85 1.64 -2.02
N PHE A 70 3.47 0.49 -1.81
CA PHE A 70 4.21 0.17 -0.60
C PHE A 70 5.70 0.38 -0.90
N VAL A 71 6.35 1.28 -0.17
CA VAL A 71 7.80 1.48 -0.23
C VAL A 71 8.43 0.95 1.04
N ILE A 72 9.14 -0.15 0.91
CA ILE A 72 9.85 -0.81 2.01
C ILE A 72 11.25 -0.23 2.07
N PHE A 73 11.70 0.19 3.26
CA PHE A 73 13.06 0.64 3.50
C PHE A 73 13.72 -0.25 4.55
N GLU A 74 14.91 -0.76 4.24
CA GLU A 74 15.70 -1.60 5.12
C GLU A 74 17.18 -1.17 5.08
N GLU A 75 17.80 -0.97 6.24
CA GLU A 75 19.24 -0.66 6.31
C GLU A 75 20.09 -1.82 5.78
N GLN A 76 21.15 -1.47 5.02
CA GLN A 76 22.08 -2.44 4.44
C GLN A 76 23.04 -3.08 5.47
N THR A 77 22.99 -2.63 6.73
CA THR A 77 23.86 -3.10 7.81
C THR A 77 23.39 -4.41 8.45
N LEU A 78 22.19 -4.89 8.11
CA LEU A 78 21.63 -6.13 8.65
C LEU A 78 22.26 -7.36 7.99
N SER A 79 22.73 -8.32 8.79
CA SER A 79 23.26 -9.60 8.33
C SER A 79 22.21 -10.54 7.71
N THR A 80 20.92 -10.21 7.86
CA THR A 80 19.82 -10.95 7.23
C THR A 80 18.73 -9.97 6.81
N SER A 81 18.54 -9.84 5.50
CA SER A 81 17.48 -9.01 4.92
C SER A 81 16.10 -9.61 5.17
N LYS A 82 15.15 -8.77 5.55
CA LYS A 82 13.72 -9.09 5.71
C LYS A 82 12.89 -8.67 4.50
N MET A 83 13.51 -8.08 3.48
CA MET A 83 12.82 -7.54 2.30
C MET A 83 11.92 -8.58 1.61
N GLY A 84 12.42 -9.80 1.41
CA GLY A 84 11.64 -10.89 0.80
C GLY A 84 10.44 -11.34 1.64
N THR A 85 10.59 -11.33 2.97
CA THR A 85 9.50 -11.63 3.91
C THR A 85 8.43 -10.55 3.85
N ILE A 86 8.84 -9.27 3.89
CA ILE A 86 7.91 -8.14 3.82
C ILE A 86 7.20 -8.11 2.47
N TYR A 87 7.91 -8.33 1.36
CA TYR A 87 7.31 -8.48 0.03
C TYR A 87 6.22 -9.55 0.01
N SER A 88 6.55 -10.76 0.47
CA SER A 88 5.59 -11.87 0.49
C SER A 88 4.40 -11.54 1.39
N GLY A 89 4.63 -10.92 2.55
CA GLY A 89 3.60 -10.45 3.46
C GLY A 89 2.66 -9.43 2.84
N VAL A 90 3.17 -8.47 2.05
CA VAL A 90 2.35 -7.51 1.30
C VAL A 90 1.47 -8.26 0.29
N ILE A 91 2.05 -9.13 -0.53
CA ILE A 91 1.31 -9.86 -1.57
C ILE A 91 0.23 -10.77 -0.96
N ASP A 92 0.53 -11.51 0.10
CA ASP A 92 -0.44 -12.39 0.76
C ASP A 92 -1.55 -11.59 1.46
N THR A 93 -1.25 -10.40 1.97
CA THR A 93 -2.25 -9.48 2.55
C THR A 93 -3.19 -8.93 1.47
N VAL A 94 -2.66 -8.56 0.29
CA VAL A 94 -3.47 -8.17 -0.87
C VAL A 94 -4.44 -9.29 -1.26
N ARG A 95 -3.94 -10.53 -1.41
CA ARG A 95 -4.77 -11.68 -1.80
C ARG A 95 -5.90 -11.97 -0.79
N SER A 96 -5.65 -11.76 0.50
CA SER A 96 -6.64 -12.01 1.55
C SER A 96 -7.61 -10.86 1.79
N ASN A 97 -7.35 -9.66 1.24
CA ASN A 97 -8.17 -8.46 1.42
C ASN A 97 -8.47 -7.75 0.08
N PRO A 98 -9.17 -8.41 -0.87
CA PRO A 98 -9.36 -7.88 -2.22
C PRO A 98 -10.27 -6.64 -2.31
N ASP A 99 -10.97 -6.28 -1.24
CA ASP A 99 -11.92 -5.17 -1.14
C ASP A 99 -11.66 -4.22 0.05
N LEU A 100 -10.54 -4.44 0.75
CA LEU A 100 -10.04 -3.64 1.88
C LEU A 100 -11.15 -3.26 2.88
N LYS A 101 -11.89 -4.24 3.41
CA LYS A 101 -13.00 -3.97 4.35
C LYS A 101 -12.57 -3.08 5.51
N ASN A 102 -13.38 -2.08 5.83
CA ASN A 102 -13.19 -1.22 6.99
C ASN A 102 -13.50 -1.94 8.31
N LYS A 103 -13.37 -1.25 9.45
CA LYS A 103 -13.65 -1.81 10.79
C LYS A 103 -15.09 -2.30 10.97
N SER A 104 -16.03 -1.77 10.18
CA SER A 104 -17.43 -2.17 10.19
C SER A 104 -17.73 -3.32 9.22
N GLY A 105 -16.72 -3.83 8.51
CA GLY A 105 -16.86 -4.93 7.54
C GLY A 105 -17.34 -4.50 6.15
N SER A 106 -17.51 -3.21 5.90
CA SER A 106 -17.88 -2.69 4.57
C SER A 106 -16.66 -2.55 3.66
N ALA A 107 -16.79 -2.97 2.40
CA ALA A 107 -15.76 -2.77 1.38
C ALA A 107 -15.42 -1.28 1.23
N THR A 108 -14.13 -0.95 1.04
CA THR A 108 -13.68 0.43 0.79
C THR A 108 -13.21 0.66 -0.64
N CYS A 109 -13.06 -0.42 -1.41
CA CYS A 109 -12.80 -0.41 -2.84
C CYS A 109 -13.54 -1.56 -3.53
N ASP A 110 -13.70 -1.48 -4.84
CA ASP A 110 -14.26 -2.55 -5.68
C ASP A 110 -13.23 -3.64 -5.95
N TYR A 111 -11.97 -3.23 -6.17
CA TYR A 111 -10.85 -4.12 -6.43
C TYR A 111 -9.59 -3.59 -5.77
N PHE A 112 -8.82 -4.50 -5.19
CA PHE A 112 -7.48 -4.27 -4.69
C PHE A 112 -6.59 -5.48 -5.05
N GLY A 113 -5.63 -5.27 -5.95
CA GLY A 113 -4.86 -6.33 -6.60
C GLY A 113 -4.98 -6.26 -8.12
N THR A 114 -4.60 -7.32 -8.82
CA THR A 114 -4.67 -7.38 -10.29
C THR A 114 -6.12 -7.30 -10.80
N PHE A 115 -6.43 -6.35 -11.69
CA PHE A 115 -7.73 -6.25 -12.37
C PHE A 115 -7.58 -5.57 -13.75
N TYR A 116 -8.48 -5.89 -14.70
CA TYR A 116 -8.54 -5.27 -16.05
C TYR A 116 -7.18 -5.10 -16.75
N GLY A 117 -6.28 -6.08 -16.63
CA GLY A 117 -4.94 -6.04 -17.23
C GLY A 117 -3.91 -5.19 -16.47
N ARG A 118 -4.30 -4.50 -15.39
CA ARG A 118 -3.40 -3.86 -14.43
C ARG A 118 -2.85 -4.92 -13.50
N ASN A 119 -1.53 -5.06 -13.45
CA ASN A 119 -0.83 -6.03 -12.63
C ASN A 119 -0.15 -5.35 -11.43
N ILE A 120 0.09 -6.13 -10.38
CA ILE A 120 1.01 -5.72 -9.33
C ILE A 120 2.42 -5.66 -9.92
N SER A 121 3.11 -4.53 -9.74
CA SER A 121 4.51 -4.37 -10.14
C SER A 121 5.39 -4.16 -8.91
N PHE A 122 6.68 -4.45 -9.06
CA PHE A 122 7.67 -4.20 -8.03
C PHE A 122 9.00 -3.79 -8.62
N ASP A 123 9.76 -3.01 -7.85
CA ASP A 123 11.10 -2.54 -8.19
C ASP A 123 11.97 -2.53 -6.94
N LEU A 124 13.24 -2.93 -7.06
CA LEU A 124 14.20 -2.98 -5.97
C LEU A 124 15.41 -2.13 -6.34
N ALA A 125 15.74 -1.17 -5.48
CA ALA A 125 16.87 -0.29 -5.66
C ALA A 125 17.64 -0.10 -4.35
N ALA A 126 18.94 0.15 -4.45
CA ALA A 126 19.71 0.71 -3.36
C ALA A 126 19.60 2.24 -3.41
N THR A 127 19.39 2.88 -2.27
CA THR A 127 19.30 4.34 -2.16
C THR A 127 19.89 4.82 -0.84
N GLU A 128 20.01 6.12 -0.68
CA GLU A 128 20.28 6.76 0.62
C GLU A 128 18.98 7.35 1.18
N ARG A 129 18.80 7.25 2.50
CA ARG A 129 17.75 7.94 3.23
C ARG A 129 18.34 8.52 4.51
N ASN A 130 18.27 9.85 4.66
CA ASN A 130 18.82 10.58 5.82
C ASN A 130 20.30 10.27 6.12
N GLY A 131 21.16 10.14 5.09
CA GLY A 131 22.59 9.83 5.29
C GLY A 131 22.89 8.34 5.49
N VAL A 132 21.89 7.46 5.43
CA VAL A 132 22.06 6.01 5.62
C VAL A 132 21.74 5.25 4.34
N SER A 133 22.63 4.34 3.93
CA SER A 133 22.39 3.45 2.79
C SER A 133 21.34 2.40 3.14
N VAL A 134 20.28 2.35 2.33
CA VAL A 134 19.14 1.47 2.51
C VAL A 134 18.83 0.72 1.21
N ASN A 135 18.36 -0.51 1.35
CA ASN A 135 17.63 -1.19 0.30
C ASN A 135 16.19 -0.67 0.32
N ALA A 136 15.68 -0.30 -0.86
CA ALA A 136 14.33 0.18 -1.05
C ALA A 136 13.59 -0.69 -2.07
N MET A 137 12.44 -1.23 -1.68
CA MET A 137 11.55 -1.95 -2.60
C MET A 137 10.23 -1.23 -2.73
N LYS A 138 9.80 -0.98 -3.96
CA LYS A 138 8.47 -0.44 -4.28
C LYS A 138 7.58 -1.58 -4.75
N ILE A 139 6.35 -1.64 -4.26
CA ILE A 139 5.33 -2.58 -4.69
C ILE A 139 4.08 -1.77 -5.00
N ASP A 140 3.66 -1.75 -6.27
CA ASP A 140 2.48 -1.01 -6.70
C ASP A 140 1.31 -1.97 -6.86
N VAL A 141 0.27 -1.79 -6.05
CA VAL A 141 -0.93 -2.62 -6.06
C VAL A 141 -2.06 -1.82 -6.71
N PRO A 142 -2.63 -2.28 -7.84
CA PRO A 142 -3.76 -1.60 -8.46
C PRO A 142 -4.96 -1.55 -7.51
N CYS A 143 -5.68 -0.44 -7.51
CA CYS A 143 -6.92 -0.26 -6.78
C CYS A 143 -7.99 0.44 -7.64
N LEU A 144 -9.24 0.02 -7.47
CA LEU A 144 -10.41 0.66 -8.09
C LEU A 144 -11.41 1.04 -7.01
N VAL A 145 -11.80 2.32 -6.96
CA VAL A 145 -12.84 2.83 -6.06
C VAL A 145 -13.98 3.45 -6.85
N ARG A 146 -15.20 3.33 -6.33
CA ARG A 146 -16.36 4.09 -6.80
C ARG A 146 -16.60 5.30 -5.91
N ASP A 147 -16.68 6.46 -6.54
CA ASP A 147 -16.95 7.75 -5.90
C ASP A 147 -18.38 8.20 -6.29
N THR A 148 -19.20 8.55 -5.30
CA THR A 148 -20.60 8.99 -5.51
C THR A 148 -20.71 10.49 -5.67
#